data_AF-A0A835P2T5-F1
#
_entry.id   AF-A0A835P2T5-F1
#
_cell.length_a   1.000
_cell.length_b   1.000
_cell.length_c   1.000
_cell.angle_alpha   90.00
_cell.angle_beta   90.00
_cell.angle_gamma   90.00
#
_symmetry.space_group_name_H-M   'P 1'
#
loop_
_entity.id
_entity.type
_entity.pdbx_description
1 polymer ?
#
loop_
_entity_poly.entity_id
_entity_poly.type
_entity_poly.pdbx_seq_one_letter_code
_entity_poly.pdbx_strand_id
1 'polypeptide(L)'
;MLASGGLGFPPQNLARVVVWEWLNEHGRWRPYSAAVCHHIENVLKEDARGSVVLGQVDVQLAPYVIDLQSMHQFRQDTGTMRPVRRNFYDPSSAPGKGIVWEWENDNNSWTPYDMDICITIQNAYEKQHPWLDLSSLGFCYLIYFSSMSQMNRQTQRKRRLRRRMDLAYPLTMGSIPKSQSWPVGSSTGTPCSCPQCLLADPWGGHSCGEGPQPQCPFRGGNDSPGGSRWVSRPLELCLGGVPVLAPTSAQLYPMVGWPGVPSGLSALG
;
A
#
# COMPACT_ATOMS: atom_id res chain seq x y z
N MET A 1 43.05 -32.60 -22.85
CA MET A 1 43.48 -31.37 -22.16
C MET A 1 43.32 -30.22 -23.17
N LEU A 2 42.48 -29.19 -23.07
CA LEU A 2 41.62 -28.63 -22.02
C LEU A 2 40.51 -27.76 -22.69
N ALA A 3 39.35 -27.71 -22.02
CA ALA A 3 38.29 -26.70 -21.90
C ALA A 3 38.12 -25.59 -22.98
N SER A 4 36.96 -25.47 -23.64
CA SER A 4 35.70 -24.87 -23.15
C SER A 4 35.77 -23.36 -22.87
N GLY A 5 35.60 -22.55 -23.91
CA GLY A 5 35.30 -21.12 -23.81
C GLY A 5 33.78 -20.90 -23.79
N GLY A 6 33.24 -20.61 -22.61
CA GLY A 6 31.82 -20.38 -22.38
C GLY A 6 31.28 -19.16 -23.13
N LEU A 7 30.12 -19.35 -23.74
CA LEU A 7 29.27 -18.29 -24.27
C LEU A 7 28.91 -17.32 -23.14
N GLY A 8 29.48 -16.12 -23.18
CA GLY A 8 29.08 -15.00 -22.34
C GLY A 8 27.67 -14.57 -22.75
N PHE A 9 26.67 -14.97 -21.97
CA PHE A 9 25.35 -14.37 -22.05
C PHE A 9 25.47 -12.88 -21.69
N PRO A 10 24.89 -11.95 -22.48
CA PRO A 10 24.81 -10.54 -22.08
C PRO A 10 24.06 -10.42 -20.74
N PRO A 11 24.37 -9.42 -19.89
CA PRO A 11 23.75 -9.29 -18.59
C PRO A 11 22.23 -9.21 -18.74
N GLN A 12 21.56 -10.11 -18.03
CA GLN A 12 20.13 -10.31 -18.15
C GLN A 12 19.37 -9.09 -17.62
N ASN A 13 18.65 -8.44 -18.54
CA ASN A 13 17.56 -7.48 -18.32
C ASN A 13 17.86 -6.30 -17.36
N LEU A 14 18.29 -5.17 -17.92
CA LEU A 14 18.43 -3.88 -17.22
C LEU A 14 17.08 -3.27 -16.77
N ALA A 15 15.96 -3.78 -17.30
CA ALA A 15 14.63 -3.30 -16.97
C ALA A 15 14.00 -4.17 -15.86
N ARG A 16 13.37 -3.51 -14.88
CA ARG A 16 12.58 -4.15 -13.83
C ARG A 16 11.20 -3.49 -13.75
N VAL A 17 10.21 -4.31 -13.46
CA VAL A 17 8.84 -3.85 -13.19
C VAL A 17 8.76 -3.47 -11.73
N VAL A 18 8.28 -2.27 -11.45
CA VAL A 18 8.13 -1.75 -10.09
C VAL A 18 6.69 -1.89 -9.65
N VAL A 19 6.50 -2.48 -8.48
CA VAL A 19 5.19 -2.60 -7.86
C VAL A 19 5.30 -2.03 -6.46
N TRP A 20 4.44 -1.06 -6.18
CA TRP A 20 4.27 -0.55 -4.83
C TRP A 20 3.26 -1.43 -4.10
N GLU A 21 3.60 -1.76 -2.86
CA GLU A 21 2.81 -2.65 -2.02
C GLU A 21 2.64 -2.05 -0.63
N TRP A 22 1.50 -2.32 0.00
CA TRP A 22 1.22 -1.90 1.38
C TRP A 22 0.97 -3.11 2.26
N LEU A 23 1.38 -3.01 3.53
CA LEU A 23 1.22 -4.10 4.48
C LEU A 23 -0.20 -4.07 5.07
N ASN A 24 -0.96 -5.14 4.84
CA ASN A 24 -2.28 -5.30 5.41
C ASN A 24 -2.24 -5.74 6.88
N GLU A 25 -3.41 -5.77 7.53
CA GLU A 25 -3.56 -6.13 8.94
C GLU A 25 -3.18 -7.59 9.24
N HIS A 26 -3.20 -8.43 8.21
CA HIS A 26 -2.83 -9.83 8.29
C HIS A 26 -1.34 -10.07 8.03
N GLY A 27 -0.51 -9.02 7.98
CA GLY A 27 0.92 -9.11 7.74
C GLY A 27 1.28 -9.50 6.30
N ARG A 28 0.39 -9.25 5.33
CA ARG A 28 0.62 -9.54 3.91
C ARG A 28 0.73 -8.29 3.07
N TRP A 29 1.65 -8.33 2.11
CA TRP A 29 1.88 -7.25 1.17
C TRP A 29 0.87 -7.29 0.05
N ARG A 30 0.11 -6.20 -0.08
CA ARG A 30 -0.95 -6.03 -1.06
C ARG A 30 -0.47 -5.08 -2.16
N PRO A 31 -0.54 -5.47 -3.44
CA PRO A 31 -0.16 -4.56 -4.51
C PRO A 31 -1.18 -3.42 -4.64
N TYR A 32 -0.69 -2.21 -4.82
CA TYR A 32 -1.50 -1.13 -5.37
C TYR A 32 -1.80 -1.42 -6.84
N SER A 33 -2.84 -0.77 -7.39
CA SER A 33 -3.11 -0.86 -8.83
C SER A 33 -1.95 -0.29 -9.65
N ALA A 34 -1.84 -0.71 -10.91
CA ALA A 34 -0.78 -0.23 -11.80
C ALA A 34 -0.83 1.30 -11.96
N ALA A 35 -2.02 1.89 -12.08
CA ALA A 35 -2.20 3.34 -12.16
C ALA A 35 -1.66 4.08 -10.94
N VAL A 36 -1.95 3.56 -9.73
CA VAL A 36 -1.41 4.11 -8.47
C VAL A 36 0.10 3.96 -8.42
N CYS A 37 0.65 2.82 -8.85
CA CYS A 37 2.10 2.61 -8.91
C CYS A 37 2.80 3.60 -9.85
N HIS A 38 2.22 3.88 -11.03
CA HIS A 38 2.75 4.90 -11.96
C HIS A 38 2.78 6.28 -11.32
N HIS A 39 1.71 6.65 -10.62
CA HIS A 39 1.66 7.94 -9.95
C HIS A 39 2.69 8.06 -8.83
N ILE A 40 2.82 7.04 -7.97
CA ILE A 40 3.85 7.02 -6.92
C ILE A 40 5.26 7.13 -7.55
N GLU A 41 5.53 6.38 -8.62
CA GLU A 41 6.82 6.44 -9.31
C GLU A 41 7.11 7.80 -9.95
N ASN A 42 6.09 8.49 -10.47
CA ASN A 42 6.26 9.83 -11.03
C ASN A 42 6.59 10.85 -9.94
N VAL A 43 5.87 10.83 -8.81
CA VAL A 43 6.17 11.70 -7.66
C VAL A 43 7.55 11.38 -7.09
N LEU A 44 7.93 10.10 -6.98
CA LEU A 44 9.26 9.70 -6.48
C LEU A 44 10.40 10.26 -7.35
N LYS A 45 10.21 10.36 -8.67
CA LYS A 45 11.21 10.93 -9.59
C LYS A 45 11.34 12.44 -9.45
N GLU A 46 10.25 13.12 -9.12
CA GLU A 46 10.21 14.57 -8.93
C GLU A 46 10.71 14.97 -7.54
N ASP A 47 10.22 14.30 -6.49
CA ASP A 47 10.58 14.54 -5.09
C ASP A 47 10.62 13.22 -4.29
N ALA A 48 11.84 12.74 -4.02
CA ALA A 48 12.08 11.52 -3.25
C ALA A 48 11.69 11.63 -1.76
N ARG A 49 11.44 12.85 -1.24
CA ARG A 49 10.99 13.09 0.14
C ARG A 49 9.55 13.60 0.20
N GLY A 50 8.86 13.58 -0.93
CA GLY A 50 7.51 14.07 -1.07
C GLY A 50 6.47 13.17 -0.41
N SER A 51 5.24 13.65 -0.43
CA SER A 51 4.05 12.88 -0.06
C SER A 51 3.17 12.64 -1.28
N VAL A 52 2.60 11.44 -1.40
CA VAL A 52 1.76 11.03 -2.52
C VAL A 52 0.31 10.91 -2.06
N VAL A 53 -0.59 11.70 -2.65
CA VAL A 53 -2.03 11.64 -2.33
C VAL A 53 -2.72 10.65 -3.27
N LEU A 54 -3.06 9.46 -2.77
CA LEU A 54 -3.57 8.37 -3.60
C LEU A 54 -4.93 8.67 -4.25
N GLY A 55 -5.72 9.54 -3.60
CA GLY A 55 -7.00 10.04 -4.09
C GLY A 55 -6.99 10.70 -5.47
N GLN A 56 -5.82 11.18 -5.92
CA GLN A 56 -5.69 11.80 -7.25
C GLN A 56 -5.88 10.80 -8.40
N VAL A 57 -5.61 9.51 -8.14
CA VAL A 57 -5.70 8.45 -9.14
C VAL A 57 -6.87 7.52 -8.87
N ASP A 58 -7.14 7.23 -7.61
CA ASP A 58 -8.22 6.34 -7.21
C ASP A 58 -9.03 6.98 -6.08
N VAL A 59 -10.28 7.31 -6.37
CA VAL A 59 -11.21 7.94 -5.41
C VAL A 59 -11.45 7.07 -4.17
N GLN A 60 -11.35 5.74 -4.28
CA GLN A 60 -11.48 4.85 -3.12
C GLN A 60 -10.28 4.98 -2.16
N LEU A 61 -9.15 5.47 -2.68
CA LEU A 61 -7.95 5.73 -1.90
C LEU A 61 -7.83 7.20 -1.48
N ALA A 62 -8.89 8.00 -1.63
CA ALA A 62 -8.93 9.41 -1.22
C ALA A 62 -8.41 9.70 0.21
N PRO A 63 -8.72 8.91 1.26
CA PRO A 63 -8.25 9.23 2.60
C PRO A 63 -6.78 8.83 2.85
N TYR A 64 -6.08 8.25 1.86
CA TYR A 64 -4.73 7.72 2.04
C TYR A 64 -3.67 8.60 1.41
N VAL A 65 -2.61 8.86 2.17
CA VAL A 65 -1.41 9.57 1.74
C VAL A 65 -0.20 8.72 2.05
N ILE A 66 0.74 8.59 1.11
CA ILE A 66 2.02 7.93 1.34
C ILE A 66 3.07 8.99 1.60
N ASP A 67 3.80 8.86 2.70
CA ASP A 67 5.04 9.60 2.92
C ASP A 67 6.22 8.77 2.40
N LEU A 68 6.90 9.27 1.36
CA LEU A 68 8.01 8.58 0.72
C LEU A 68 9.28 8.60 1.57
N GLN A 69 9.40 9.56 2.49
CA GLN A 69 10.56 9.64 3.38
C GLN A 69 10.50 8.57 4.47
N SER A 70 9.34 8.38 5.10
CA SER A 70 9.16 7.32 6.10
C SER A 70 8.79 5.96 5.51
N MET A 71 8.39 5.90 4.23
CA MET A 71 7.85 4.70 3.59
C MET A 71 6.61 4.14 4.30
N HIS A 72 5.68 5.02 4.67
CA HIS A 72 4.41 4.65 5.28
C HIS A 72 3.21 5.27 4.56
N GLN A 73 2.13 4.51 4.47
CA GLN A 73 0.80 4.98 4.16
C GLN A 73 0.12 5.44 5.44
N PHE A 74 -0.32 6.69 5.45
CA PHE A 74 -1.15 7.31 6.48
C PHE A 74 -2.59 7.41 6.00
N ARG A 75 -3.53 7.01 6.85
CA ARG A 75 -4.96 7.23 6.64
C ARG A 75 -5.42 8.46 7.43
N GLN A 76 -5.85 9.51 6.73
CA GLN A 76 -6.05 10.84 7.30
C GLN A 76 -7.19 10.94 8.32
N ASP A 77 -8.23 10.12 8.19
CA ASP A 77 -9.43 10.17 9.03
C ASP A 77 -9.28 9.43 10.37
N THR A 78 -8.49 8.35 10.38
CA THR A 78 -8.35 7.41 11.50
C THR A 78 -6.96 7.46 12.13
N GLY A 79 -6.00 8.10 11.47
CA GLY A 79 -4.61 8.16 11.92
C GLY A 79 -3.85 6.85 11.77
N THR A 80 -4.41 5.84 11.10
CA THR A 80 -3.77 4.53 10.96
C THR A 80 -2.57 4.61 10.02
N MET A 81 -1.46 3.98 10.42
CA MET A 81 -0.21 3.93 9.68
C MET A 81 0.08 2.50 9.23
N ARG A 82 0.42 2.34 7.94
CA ARG A 82 0.80 1.05 7.36
C ARG A 82 2.13 1.19 6.62
N PRO A 83 3.08 0.27 6.82
CA PRO A 83 4.28 0.24 6.00
C PRO A 83 3.96 0.09 4.51
N VAL A 84 4.69 0.80 3.66
CA VAL A 84 4.69 0.58 2.21
C VAL A 84 6.08 0.15 1.75
N ARG A 85 6.14 -0.57 0.64
CA ARG A 85 7.41 -0.95 0.01
C ARG A 85 7.33 -0.82 -1.50
N ARG A 86 8.50 -0.59 -2.09
CA ARG A 86 8.74 -0.60 -3.53
C ARG A 86 9.45 -1.90 -3.87
N ASN A 87 8.79 -2.82 -4.57
CA ASN A 87 9.35 -4.12 -4.93
C ASN A 87 9.59 -4.24 -6.44
N PHE A 88 10.54 -5.08 -6.84
CA PHE A 88 10.98 -5.23 -8.23
C PHE A 88 10.75 -6.64 -8.75
N TYR A 89 10.15 -6.73 -9.94
CA TYR A 89 9.80 -7.98 -10.60
C TYR A 89 10.38 -8.03 -12.02
N ASP A 90 10.38 -9.23 -12.61
CA ASP A 90 10.87 -9.42 -13.98
C ASP A 90 9.88 -8.85 -15.01
N PRO A 91 10.33 -8.14 -16.07
CA PRO A 91 9.45 -7.65 -17.14
C PRO A 91 8.61 -8.72 -17.83
N SER A 92 9.06 -9.97 -17.87
CA SER A 92 8.30 -11.08 -18.45
C SER A 92 7.22 -11.65 -17.52
N SER A 93 7.19 -11.21 -16.25
CA SER A 93 6.22 -11.68 -15.26
C SER A 93 4.84 -11.03 -15.43
N ALA A 94 3.84 -11.54 -14.68
CA ALA A 94 2.47 -11.04 -14.71
C ALA A 94 2.34 -9.50 -14.62
N PRO A 95 2.97 -8.80 -13.66
CA PRO A 95 2.85 -7.33 -13.59
C PRO A 95 3.47 -6.60 -14.79
N GLY A 96 4.53 -7.14 -15.41
CA GLY A 96 5.14 -6.57 -16.62
C GLY A 96 4.27 -6.75 -17.87
N LYS A 97 3.49 -7.82 -17.92
CA LYS A 97 2.49 -8.10 -18.96
C LYS A 97 1.14 -7.41 -18.72
N GLY A 98 0.98 -6.67 -17.62
CA GLY A 98 -0.31 -6.08 -17.21
C GLY A 98 -1.37 -7.14 -16.87
N ILE A 99 -0.96 -8.31 -16.38
CA ILE A 99 -1.89 -9.39 -16.03
C ILE A 99 -2.16 -9.34 -14.54
N VAL A 100 -3.45 -9.27 -14.17
CA VAL A 100 -3.91 -9.29 -12.78
C VAL A 100 -4.80 -10.51 -12.58
N TRP A 101 -4.50 -11.29 -11.54
CA TRP A 101 -5.36 -12.38 -11.09
C TRP A 101 -6.18 -11.92 -9.90
N GLU A 102 -7.49 -12.15 -9.95
CA GLU A 102 -8.44 -11.68 -8.95
C GLU A 102 -9.38 -12.81 -8.54
N TRP A 103 -9.82 -12.78 -7.29
CA TRP A 103 -10.85 -13.67 -6.75
C TRP A 103 -12.08 -12.89 -6.34
N GLU A 104 -13.25 -13.48 -6.53
CA GLU A 104 -14.52 -12.87 -6.15
C GLU A 104 -14.76 -13.05 -4.65
N ASN A 105 -14.91 -11.92 -3.96
CA ASN A 105 -15.27 -11.86 -2.56
C ASN A 105 -16.79 -11.96 -2.37
N ASP A 106 -17.21 -12.12 -1.12
CA ASP A 106 -18.59 -12.38 -0.74
C ASP A 106 -19.52 -11.21 -1.08
N ASN A 107 -18.97 -10.01 -1.24
CA ASN A 107 -19.70 -8.80 -1.64
C ASN A 107 -19.77 -8.63 -3.17
N ASN A 108 -19.56 -9.71 -3.94
CA ASN A 108 -19.42 -9.68 -5.40
C ASN A 108 -18.34 -8.72 -5.92
N SER A 109 -17.40 -8.33 -5.05
CA SER A 109 -16.26 -7.49 -5.39
C SER A 109 -15.06 -8.36 -5.73
N TRP A 110 -14.25 -7.90 -6.67
CA TRP A 110 -13.06 -8.62 -7.09
C TRP A 110 -11.84 -8.10 -6.34
N THR A 111 -11.10 -9.01 -5.72
CA THR A 111 -9.90 -8.69 -4.96
C THR A 111 -8.69 -9.26 -5.67
N PRO A 112 -7.66 -8.46 -6.00
CA PRO A 112 -6.45 -8.99 -6.61
C PRO A 112 -5.71 -9.88 -5.63
N TYR A 113 -5.01 -10.90 -6.12
CA TYR A 113 -4.07 -11.66 -5.29
C TYR A 113 -2.83 -10.81 -4.96
N ASP A 114 -2.07 -11.28 -3.98
CA ASP A 114 -0.75 -10.72 -3.69
C ASP A 114 0.16 -10.95 -4.91
N MET A 115 1.17 -10.10 -5.11
CA MET A 115 1.88 -10.05 -6.40
C MET A 115 2.62 -11.35 -6.72
N ASP A 116 3.31 -11.95 -5.74
CA ASP A 116 3.98 -13.25 -5.89
C ASP A 116 3.00 -14.38 -6.24
N ILE A 117 1.78 -14.31 -5.70
CA ILE A 117 0.71 -15.26 -6.00
C ILE A 117 0.19 -15.04 -7.41
N CYS A 118 0.00 -13.80 -7.86
CA CYS A 118 -0.36 -13.49 -9.25
C CYS A 118 0.65 -14.07 -10.24
N ILE A 119 1.95 -13.90 -9.95
CA ILE A 119 3.03 -14.42 -10.79
C ILE A 119 3.00 -15.95 -10.82
N THR A 120 2.82 -16.59 -9.66
CA THR A 120 2.74 -18.06 -9.56
C THR A 120 1.55 -18.63 -10.32
N ILE A 121 0.36 -18.03 -10.16
CA ILE A 121 -0.86 -18.42 -10.88
C ILE A 121 -0.65 -18.27 -12.38
N GLN A 122 -0.10 -17.14 -12.82
CA GLN A 122 0.15 -16.88 -14.23
C GLN A 122 1.12 -17.90 -14.83
N ASN A 123 2.24 -18.18 -14.15
CA ASN A 123 3.22 -19.18 -14.60
C ASN A 123 2.61 -20.57 -14.72
N ALA A 124 1.76 -20.96 -13.76
CA ALA A 124 1.09 -22.26 -13.79
C ALA A 124 0.05 -22.34 -14.91
N TYR A 125 -0.68 -21.25 -15.15
CA TYR A 125 -1.65 -21.12 -16.24
C TYR A 125 -0.98 -21.20 -17.63
N GLU A 126 0.15 -20.51 -17.84
CA GLU A 126 0.91 -20.55 -19.10
C GLU A 126 1.45 -21.96 -19.39
N LYS A 127 1.83 -22.71 -18.36
CA LYS A 127 2.26 -24.12 -18.46
C LYS A 127 1.10 -25.11 -18.60
N GLN A 128 -0.14 -24.62 -18.68
CA GLN A 128 -1.34 -25.44 -18.81
C GLN A 128 -1.49 -26.49 -17.68
N HIS A 129 -1.08 -26.14 -16.45
CA HIS A 129 -1.36 -27.01 -15.31
C HIS A 129 -2.87 -27.08 -15.07
N PRO A 130 -3.42 -28.25 -14.68
CA PRO A 130 -4.85 -28.38 -14.42
C PRO A 130 -5.30 -27.66 -13.13
N TRP A 131 -4.40 -27.57 -12.14
CA TRP A 131 -4.62 -26.94 -10.85
C TRP A 131 -3.31 -26.42 -10.25
N LEU A 132 -3.42 -25.57 -9.22
CA LEU A 132 -2.29 -25.01 -8.49
C LEU A 132 -2.61 -24.98 -6.98
N ASP A 133 -1.76 -25.62 -6.17
CA ASP A 133 -1.86 -25.58 -4.70
C ASP A 133 -1.00 -24.44 -4.15
N LEU A 134 -1.63 -23.50 -3.43
CA LEU A 134 -0.96 -22.36 -2.81
C LEU A 134 -0.48 -22.64 -1.37
N SER A 135 -0.65 -23.87 -0.87
CA SER A 135 -0.28 -24.24 0.50
C SER A 135 1.22 -24.06 0.78
N SER A 136 2.06 -24.28 -0.24
CA SER A 136 3.51 -24.04 -0.18
C SER A 136 3.88 -22.57 0.02
N LEU A 137 2.97 -21.65 -0.30
CA LEU A 137 3.13 -20.21 -0.15
C LEU A 137 2.41 -19.68 1.11
N GLY A 138 1.95 -20.58 1.99
CA GLY A 138 1.25 -20.22 3.23
C GLY A 138 -0.24 -19.98 3.07
N PHE A 139 -0.85 -20.36 1.94
CA PHE A 139 -2.28 -20.17 1.67
C PHE A 139 -3.01 -21.50 1.54
N CYS A 140 -4.09 -21.71 2.29
CA CYS A 140 -4.88 -22.95 2.23
C CYS A 140 -5.81 -23.04 1.00
N TYR A 141 -5.41 -22.51 -0.15
CA TYR A 141 -6.23 -22.42 -1.35
C TYR A 141 -5.71 -23.33 -2.47
N LEU A 142 -6.64 -24.00 -3.15
CA LEU A 142 -6.40 -24.77 -4.35
C LEU A 142 -7.09 -24.08 -5.52
N ILE A 143 -6.35 -23.77 -6.57
CA ILE A 143 -6.85 -23.12 -7.77
C ILE A 143 -7.10 -24.17 -8.84
N TYR A 144 -8.27 -24.12 -9.47
CA TYR A 144 -8.64 -24.96 -10.60
C TYR A 144 -8.82 -24.10 -11.85
N PHE A 145 -7.92 -24.25 -12.82
CA PHE A 145 -7.90 -23.44 -14.02
C PHE A 145 -9.03 -23.77 -15.00
N SER A 146 -9.42 -25.05 -15.09
CA SER A 146 -10.53 -25.50 -15.95
C SER A 146 -11.87 -24.86 -15.57
N SER A 147 -12.14 -24.77 -14.28
CA SER A 147 -13.37 -24.18 -13.73
C SER A 147 -13.26 -22.68 -13.45
N MET A 148 -12.06 -22.10 -13.60
CA MET A 148 -11.76 -20.74 -13.15
C MET A 148 -12.28 -20.47 -11.73
N SER A 149 -11.85 -21.29 -10.77
CA SER A 149 -12.25 -21.18 -9.37
C SER A 149 -11.12 -21.39 -8.38
N GLN A 150 -11.26 -20.79 -7.21
CA GLN A 150 -10.44 -21.01 -6.03
C GLN A 150 -11.26 -21.80 -5.01
N MET A 151 -10.68 -22.84 -4.41
CA MET A 151 -11.28 -23.63 -3.34
C MET A 151 -10.45 -23.50 -2.07
N ASN A 152 -11.08 -23.12 -0.96
CA ASN A 152 -10.45 -23.20 0.35
C ASN A 152 -10.40 -24.67 0.80
N ARG A 153 -9.21 -25.20 1.08
CA ARG A 153 -9.02 -26.60 1.47
C ARG A 153 -9.60 -26.92 2.85
N GLN A 154 -9.65 -25.95 3.75
CA GLN A 154 -10.15 -26.13 5.10
C GLN A 154 -11.68 -26.08 5.15
N THR A 155 -12.29 -25.12 4.45
CA THR A 155 -13.75 -24.91 4.49
C THR A 155 -14.50 -25.48 3.30
N GLN A 156 -13.79 -25.98 2.28
CA GLN A 156 -14.32 -26.44 0.98
C GLN A 156 -15.13 -25.37 0.23
N ARG A 157 -15.04 -24.10 0.64
CA ARG A 157 -15.74 -22.99 -0.02
C ARG A 157 -15.07 -22.69 -1.36
N LYS A 158 -15.87 -22.60 -2.41
CA LYS A 158 -15.43 -22.21 -3.75
C LYS A 158 -15.76 -20.74 -4.02
N ARG A 159 -14.81 -20.02 -4.61
CA ARG A 159 -14.94 -18.64 -5.07
C ARG A 159 -14.50 -18.55 -6.53
N ARG A 160 -15.08 -17.62 -7.28
CA ARG A 160 -14.75 -17.44 -8.70
C ARG A 160 -13.37 -16.79 -8.84
N LEU A 161 -12.65 -17.23 -9.86
CA LEU A 161 -11.33 -16.73 -10.24
C LEU A 161 -11.46 -16.03 -11.59
N ARG A 162 -10.75 -14.91 -11.77
CA ARG A 162 -10.61 -14.30 -13.10
C ARG A 162 -9.19 -13.83 -13.35
N ARG A 163 -8.83 -13.87 -14.64
CA ARG A 163 -7.65 -13.22 -15.19
C ARG A 163 -8.10 -11.96 -15.92
N ARG A 164 -7.52 -10.82 -15.58
CA ARG A 164 -7.81 -9.53 -16.20
C ARG A 164 -6.55 -8.96 -16.83
N MET A 165 -6.71 -8.33 -17.99
CA MET A 165 -5.66 -7.51 -18.59
C MET A 165 -5.88 -6.07 -18.10
N ASP A 166 -4.82 -5.46 -17.60
CA ASP A 166 -4.78 -4.12 -17.02
C ASP A 166 -3.56 -3.37 -17.59
N LEU A 167 -3.38 -2.12 -17.17
CA LEU A 167 -2.16 -1.37 -17.39
C LEU A 167 -0.95 -2.15 -16.84
N ALA A 168 0.11 -2.23 -17.64
CA ALA A 168 1.39 -2.77 -17.19
C ALA A 168 1.98 -1.88 -16.09
N TYR A 169 2.54 -2.51 -15.07
CA TYR A 169 3.19 -1.77 -13.98
C TYR A 169 4.43 -1.00 -14.49
N PRO A 170 4.83 0.08 -13.80
CA PRO A 170 5.95 0.93 -14.21
C PRO A 170 7.23 0.12 -14.48
N LEU A 171 7.90 0.43 -15.59
CA LEU A 171 9.23 -0.10 -15.88
C LEU A 171 10.29 0.91 -15.47
N THR A 172 11.29 0.45 -14.73
CA THR A 172 12.49 1.23 -14.38
C THR A 172 13.72 0.57 -14.99
N MET A 173 14.67 1.38 -15.48
CA MET A 173 15.93 0.93 -16.04
C MET A 173 17.08 1.35 -15.11
N GLY A 174 17.94 0.42 -14.71
CA GLY A 174 19.09 0.74 -13.86
C GLY A 174 19.84 -0.47 -13.30
N SER A 175 21.08 -0.25 -12.89
CA SER A 175 21.88 -1.24 -12.14
C SER A 175 21.33 -1.41 -10.72
N ILE A 176 21.18 -2.67 -10.34
CA ILE A 176 20.66 -3.15 -9.06
C ILE A 176 21.53 -2.63 -7.90
N PRO A 177 21.01 -1.92 -6.88
CA PRO A 177 21.48 -2.17 -5.52
C PRO A 177 20.99 -3.58 -5.18
N LYS A 178 21.91 -4.53 -4.97
CA LYS A 178 21.55 -5.91 -4.56
C LYS A 178 20.52 -5.80 -3.46
N SER A 179 19.37 -6.45 -3.65
CA SER A 179 18.33 -6.67 -2.64
C SER A 179 18.44 -5.70 -1.46
N GLN A 180 17.73 -4.58 -1.49
CA GLN A 180 17.41 -3.85 -0.26
C GLN A 180 16.50 -4.73 0.60
N SER A 181 17.04 -5.83 1.13
CA SER A 181 16.80 -6.17 2.52
C SER A 181 17.27 -4.95 3.29
N TRP A 182 16.32 -4.19 3.83
CA TRP A 182 16.61 -3.11 4.77
C TRP A 182 17.69 -3.57 5.77
N PRO A 183 18.70 -2.75 6.06
CA PRO A 183 19.77 -3.18 6.94
C PRO A 183 19.22 -3.32 8.36
N VAL A 184 19.03 -4.56 8.81
CA VAL A 184 19.53 -4.93 10.13
C VAL A 184 21.05 -4.89 9.98
N GLY A 185 21.69 -4.01 10.74
CA GLY A 185 23.11 -3.67 10.60
C GLY A 185 23.99 -4.90 10.40
N SER A 186 24.57 -5.02 9.21
CA SER A 186 25.72 -5.88 8.98
C SER A 186 26.88 -4.96 8.61
N SER A 187 27.67 -4.68 9.63
CA SER A 187 28.92 -3.95 9.55
C SER A 187 29.95 -4.76 8.76
N THR A 188 30.06 -4.51 7.46
CA THR A 188 31.26 -4.87 6.70
C THR A 188 32.20 -3.66 6.65
N GLY A 189 33.16 -3.66 7.56
CA GLY A 189 34.55 -3.24 7.30
C GLY A 189 34.80 -1.83 6.81
N THR A 190 34.69 -0.84 7.70
CA THR A 190 35.64 0.28 7.71
C THR A 190 35.93 0.58 9.18
N PRO A 191 37.16 0.34 9.69
CA PRO A 191 37.44 0.60 11.09
C PRO A 191 37.36 2.10 11.36
N CYS A 192 36.63 2.44 12.41
CA CYS A 192 36.49 3.80 12.90
C CYS A 192 37.82 4.26 13.53
N SER A 193 38.35 5.39 13.08
CA SER A 193 39.62 5.97 13.55
C SER A 193 39.48 6.74 14.88
N CYS A 194 38.59 6.29 15.78
CA CYS A 194 38.30 6.96 17.03
C CYS A 194 39.23 6.44 18.15
N PRO A 195 39.80 7.29 19.04
CA PRO A 195 40.69 6.84 20.11
C PRO A 195 40.05 5.84 21.10
N GLN A 196 38.73 5.85 21.24
CA GLN A 196 37.98 4.93 22.10
C GLN A 196 37.70 3.56 21.47
N CYS A 197 37.94 3.41 20.16
CA CYS A 197 37.66 2.21 19.40
C CYS A 197 38.88 1.26 19.34
N LEU A 198 40.07 1.75 19.72
CA LEU A 198 41.36 1.03 19.68
C LEU A 198 41.69 0.24 20.96
N LEU A 199 40.81 0.24 21.97
CA LEU A 199 41.07 -0.34 23.30
C LEU A 199 40.23 -1.61 23.60
N ALA A 200 39.50 -2.15 22.63
CA ALA A 200 38.72 -3.37 22.81
C ALA A 200 39.29 -4.52 21.97
N ASP A 201 40.00 -5.43 22.62
CA ASP A 201 40.44 -6.70 22.02
C ASP A 201 39.24 -7.61 21.71
N PRO A 202 39.23 -8.32 20.57
CA PRO A 202 38.11 -9.17 20.17
C PRO A 202 38.36 -10.64 20.51
N TRP A 203 38.50 -11.02 21.78
CA TRP A 203 38.45 -12.43 22.18
C TRP A 203 37.86 -12.60 23.58
N GLY A 204 36.72 -13.31 23.66
CA GLY A 204 36.20 -13.80 24.93
C GLY A 204 34.68 -13.85 24.96
N GLY A 205 34.11 -15.00 24.58
CA GLY A 205 32.71 -15.28 24.85
C GLY A 205 32.46 -15.47 26.34
N HIS A 206 31.40 -14.87 26.86
CA HIS A 206 30.73 -15.29 28.10
C HIS A 206 29.25 -14.88 28.07
N SER A 207 28.45 -15.74 28.71
CA SER A 207 27.00 -15.75 28.83
C SER A 207 26.47 -14.77 29.90
N CYS A 208 25.25 -14.27 29.65
CA CYS A 208 24.16 -13.80 30.54
C CYS A 208 24.45 -13.06 31.87
N GLY A 209 23.76 -11.92 32.08
CA GLY A 209 23.51 -11.34 33.40
C GLY A 209 22.72 -10.02 33.37
N GLU A 210 21.59 -9.98 34.08
CA GLU A 210 20.72 -8.83 34.39
C GLU A 210 21.44 -7.62 34.99
N GLY A 211 21.04 -6.39 34.60
CA GLY A 211 21.42 -5.14 35.28
C GLY A 211 21.14 -3.86 34.45
N PRO A 212 20.79 -2.71 35.08
CA PRO A 212 19.93 -1.68 34.48
C PRO A 212 20.67 -0.65 33.60
N GLN A 213 19.94 -0.12 32.61
CA GLN A 213 20.38 0.94 31.69
C GLN A 213 20.74 2.25 32.42
N PRO A 214 21.84 2.93 32.05
CA PRO A 214 22.00 4.34 32.34
C PRO A 214 21.32 5.21 31.26
N GLN A 215 20.58 6.21 31.74
CA GLN A 215 19.88 7.23 30.97
C GLN A 215 20.86 8.20 30.28
N CYS A 216 20.54 8.60 29.04
CA CYS A 216 21.30 9.61 28.29
C CYS A 216 20.94 11.03 28.75
N PRO A 217 21.93 11.92 29.02
CA PRO A 217 21.66 13.33 29.31
C PRO A 217 21.55 14.16 28.02
N PHE A 218 20.65 15.13 28.07
CA PHE A 218 20.46 16.21 27.10
C PHE A 218 21.77 16.93 26.70
N ARG A 219 21.88 17.32 25.43
CA ARG A 219 22.66 18.49 25.01
C ARG A 219 21.95 19.22 23.88
N GLY A 220 21.63 20.49 24.11
CA GLY A 220 20.98 21.39 23.15
C GLY A 220 21.91 22.44 22.52
N GLY A 221 21.30 23.24 21.64
CA GLY A 221 21.78 24.51 21.05
C GLY A 221 22.44 24.37 19.67
N ASN A 222 22.12 25.12 18.61
CA ASN A 222 21.38 26.40 18.44
C ASN A 222 20.83 26.55 17.00
N ASP A 223 19.72 27.32 16.90
CA ASP A 223 19.23 28.29 15.88
C ASP A 223 19.77 28.25 14.42
N SER A 224 18.98 28.41 13.33
CA SER A 224 17.86 29.34 13.08
C SER A 224 17.17 29.04 11.71
N PRO A 225 16.20 29.82 11.15
CA PRO A 225 14.82 29.36 10.92
C PRO A 225 14.39 29.25 9.45
N GLY A 226 13.36 28.44 9.18
CA GLY A 226 12.67 28.45 7.88
C GLY A 226 12.04 27.11 7.54
N GLY A 227 10.85 26.83 8.03
CA GLY A 227 10.12 25.61 7.69
C GLY A 227 8.79 25.53 8.42
N SER A 228 7.71 25.71 7.68
CA SER A 228 6.31 25.64 8.10
C SER A 228 6.04 24.33 8.87
N ARG A 229 5.97 24.43 10.20
CA ARG A 229 5.51 23.35 11.07
C ARG A 229 3.98 23.36 11.07
N TRP A 230 3.39 22.35 10.45
CA TRP A 230 1.98 22.01 10.66
C TRP A 230 1.83 21.54 12.12
N VAL A 231 1.27 22.40 12.97
CA VAL A 231 0.89 22.05 14.33
C VAL A 231 -0.53 21.47 14.27
N SER A 232 -0.63 20.16 14.49
CA SER A 232 -1.89 19.48 14.77
C SER A 232 -2.50 20.08 16.04
N ARG A 233 -3.56 20.88 15.91
CA ARG A 233 -4.42 21.29 17.03
C ARG A 233 -5.49 20.22 17.23
N PRO A 234 -5.68 19.66 18.44
CA PRO A 234 -6.85 18.87 18.77
C PRO A 234 -8.10 19.77 18.79
N LEU A 235 -9.23 19.25 18.29
CA LEU A 235 -10.56 19.84 18.46
C LEU A 235 -10.95 19.75 19.93
N GLU A 236 -11.08 20.90 20.61
CA GLU A 236 -11.82 21.00 21.87
C GLU A 236 -13.20 21.60 21.61
N LEU A 237 -14.22 20.84 21.98
CA LEU A 237 -15.60 21.26 22.14
C LEU A 237 -15.71 22.07 23.44
N CYS A 238 -16.05 23.36 23.34
CA CYS A 238 -16.54 24.13 24.48
C CYS A 238 -17.98 24.55 24.26
N LEU A 239 -18.86 23.98 25.09
CA LEU A 239 -20.24 24.38 25.33
C LEU A 239 -20.29 25.60 26.27
N GLY A 240 -21.09 26.61 25.93
CA GLY A 240 -21.93 27.34 26.90
C GLY A 240 -21.51 28.73 27.42
N GLY A 241 -22.46 29.68 27.33
CA GLY A 241 -22.55 30.97 28.07
C GLY A 241 -22.17 32.18 27.21
N VAL A 242 -22.99 33.22 26.96
CA VAL A 242 -23.83 34.05 27.86
C VAL A 242 -25.02 34.70 27.05
N PRO A 243 -25.90 35.59 27.58
CA PRO A 243 -27.35 35.41 27.59
C PRO A 243 -28.17 36.32 26.65
N VAL A 244 -29.48 36.03 26.68
CA VAL A 244 -30.65 36.61 26.00
C VAL A 244 -30.77 38.15 26.07
N LEU A 245 -31.21 38.76 24.95
CA LEU A 245 -32.27 39.78 24.90
C LEU A 245 -32.96 39.72 23.51
N ALA A 246 -34.25 39.41 23.50
CA ALA A 246 -35.12 39.45 22.34
C ALA A 246 -36.22 40.50 22.58
N PRO A 247 -36.68 41.24 21.54
CA PRO A 247 -37.98 41.88 21.60
C PRO A 247 -39.06 41.03 20.91
N THR A 248 -40.14 40.84 21.68
CA THR A 248 -41.57 40.71 21.36
C THR A 248 -42.03 41.28 20.01
N SER A 249 -43.18 40.98 19.41
CA SER A 249 -44.23 39.94 19.39
C SER A 249 -45.29 40.46 18.37
N ALA A 250 -46.36 39.68 18.12
CA ALA A 250 -47.56 39.98 17.29
C ALA A 250 -47.41 39.64 15.78
N GLN A 251 -48.33 38.93 15.12
CA GLN A 251 -49.71 38.55 15.46
C GLN A 251 -50.18 37.40 14.53
N LEU A 252 -51.03 36.51 15.05
CA LEU A 252 -51.83 35.51 14.32
C LEU A 252 -53.29 36.01 14.23
N TYR A 253 -53.97 35.79 13.11
CA TYR A 253 -55.41 35.44 13.07
C TYR A 253 -55.76 34.61 11.80
N PRO A 254 -56.82 33.75 11.84
CA PRO A 254 -57.15 32.76 10.80
C PRO A 254 -58.55 32.89 10.13
N MET A 255 -58.86 31.92 9.25
CA MET A 255 -60.15 31.52 8.59
C MET A 255 -60.58 32.32 7.32
N VAL A 256 -61.35 31.84 6.31
CA VAL A 256 -62.34 30.75 6.05
C VAL A 256 -62.37 30.55 4.50
N GLY A 257 -62.49 29.34 3.90
CA GLY A 257 -63.75 28.90 3.24
C GLY A 257 -63.69 28.64 1.70
N TRP A 258 -63.93 27.38 1.28
CA TRP A 258 -64.36 26.92 -0.07
C TRP A 258 -65.83 27.35 -0.37
N PRO A 259 -66.51 27.11 -1.53
CA PRO A 259 -66.30 26.09 -2.60
C PRO A 259 -66.64 26.52 -4.07
N GLY A 260 -66.53 25.59 -5.03
CA GLY A 260 -67.40 25.58 -6.23
C GLY A 260 -66.78 25.25 -7.60
N VAL A 261 -67.00 24.02 -8.07
CA VAL A 261 -66.82 23.44 -9.44
C VAL A 261 -67.92 23.99 -10.41
N PRO A 262 -68.14 23.61 -11.72
CA PRO A 262 -67.60 22.50 -12.54
C PRO A 262 -67.44 22.64 -14.09
N SER A 263 -66.81 21.60 -14.68
CA SER A 263 -67.11 20.84 -15.93
C SER A 263 -67.04 21.42 -17.37
N GLY A 264 -66.47 20.58 -18.26
CA GLY A 264 -66.82 20.38 -19.68
C GLY A 264 -65.63 19.94 -20.55
N LEU A 265 -65.42 18.64 -20.86
CA LEU A 265 -65.96 17.88 -22.04
C LEU A 265 -65.44 18.48 -23.38
N SER A 266 -64.89 17.79 -24.39
CA SER A 266 -64.88 16.37 -24.79
C SER A 266 -63.82 16.13 -25.88
N ALA A 267 -63.57 14.83 -26.11
CA ALA A 267 -62.89 14.11 -27.20
C ALA A 267 -62.90 14.70 -28.63
N LEU A 268 -61.90 14.32 -29.45
CA LEU A 268 -61.99 13.34 -30.57
C LEU A 268 -60.71 13.36 -31.42
N GLY A 269 -60.30 12.19 -31.93
CA GLY A 269 -59.32 12.03 -33.01
C GLY A 269 -58.31 10.91 -32.79
#